data_AF-A0A3M1JMI8-F1
#
_entry.id   AF-A0A3M1JMI8-F1
#
_cell.length_a   1.000
_cell.length_b   1.000
_cell.length_c   1.000
_cell.angle_alpha   90.00
_cell.angle_beta   90.00
_cell.angle_gamma   90.00
#
_symmetry.space_group_name_H-M   'P 1'
#
loop_
_entity.id
_entity.type
_entity.pdbx_description
1 polymer ?
#
loop_
_entity_poly.entity_id
_entity_poly.type
_entity_poly.pdbx_seq_one_letter_code
_entity_poly.pdbx_strand_id
1 'polypeptide(L)'
;MNTPDNQNPDTGMQDPTKPVYPLRVAAELSRTSVYALRQYVDLGLVIPYRTPTNRYLYSQTDVQRILCIRKHLDEFGLNLAGMSTLFAQVPCWLIKPCSEADASQCDAYTSLNKPCWQVTTKGPACQQENCRTCPVYRLPEQCQDLKGLFRTFFPHNQETEP
;
A
#
# COMPACT_ATOMS: atom_id res chain seq x y z
N MET A 1 -4.51 -36.61 -42.22
CA MET A 1 -5.38 -36.35 -41.05
C MET A 1 -4.54 -35.59 -40.04
N ASN A 2 -4.53 -34.26 -40.12
CA ASN A 2 -3.78 -33.41 -39.20
C ASN A 2 -4.80 -32.75 -38.28
N THR A 3 -4.73 -33.07 -37.00
CA THR A 3 -5.46 -32.43 -35.90
C THR A 3 -5.16 -30.94 -35.84
N PRO A 4 -6.13 -30.09 -35.49
CA PRO A 4 -5.90 -28.66 -35.39
C PRO A 4 -5.05 -28.34 -34.16
N ASP A 5 -4.03 -27.50 -34.36
CA ASP A 5 -3.29 -26.82 -33.30
C ASP A 5 -4.26 -26.06 -32.38
N ASN A 6 -4.31 -26.49 -31.13
CA ASN A 6 -5.05 -25.83 -30.07
C ASN A 6 -4.28 -24.55 -29.67
N GLN A 7 -4.55 -23.44 -30.36
CA GLN A 7 -4.11 -22.11 -29.95
C GLN A 7 -4.88 -21.69 -28.69
N ASN A 8 -4.35 -22.04 -27.54
CA ASN A 8 -4.77 -21.46 -26.27
C ASN A 8 -4.13 -20.06 -26.18
N PRO A 9 -4.89 -18.95 -26.13
CA PRO A 9 -4.30 -17.64 -25.95
C PRO A 9 -3.75 -17.58 -24.52
N ASP A 10 -2.44 -17.48 -24.39
CA ASP A 10 -1.77 -17.05 -23.17
C ASP A 10 -2.33 -15.67 -22.79
N THR A 11 -3.37 -15.65 -21.96
CA THR A 11 -3.78 -14.48 -21.21
C THR A 11 -2.69 -14.24 -20.16
N GLY A 12 -1.55 -13.72 -20.63
CA GLY A 12 -0.39 -13.41 -19.82
C GLY A 12 -0.81 -12.49 -18.67
N MET A 13 -0.94 -13.08 -17.48
CA MET A 13 -1.30 -12.38 -16.26
C MET A 13 -0.20 -11.37 -15.95
N GLN A 14 -0.41 -10.11 -16.34
CA GLN A 14 0.53 -9.02 -16.08
C GLN A 14 0.77 -8.90 -14.58
N ASP A 15 2.04 -8.90 -14.14
CA ASP A 15 2.40 -8.65 -12.74
C ASP A 15 1.79 -7.31 -12.27
N PRO A 16 0.84 -7.32 -11.32
CA PRO A 16 0.11 -6.12 -10.90
C PRO A 16 0.99 -5.10 -10.19
N THR A 17 2.19 -5.49 -9.76
CA THR A 17 3.15 -4.62 -9.07
C THR A 17 4.09 -3.88 -10.03
N LYS A 18 4.12 -4.30 -11.30
CA LYS A 18 4.94 -3.68 -12.33
C LYS A 18 4.44 -2.27 -12.66
N PRO A 19 5.26 -1.21 -12.49
CA PRO A 19 4.83 0.15 -12.77
C PRO A 19 4.83 0.43 -14.29
N VAL A 20 3.64 0.54 -14.88
CA VAL A 20 3.47 0.72 -16.33
C VAL A 20 2.56 1.90 -16.70
N TYR A 21 1.79 2.44 -15.75
CA TYR A 21 0.84 3.51 -16.00
C TYR A 21 1.47 4.89 -15.71
N PRO A 22 1.59 5.77 -16.71
CA PRO A 22 1.96 7.17 -16.47
C PRO A 22 0.92 7.89 -15.60
N LEU A 23 1.34 8.99 -14.94
CA LEU A 23 0.50 9.79 -14.04
C LEU A 23 -0.93 10.07 -14.55
N ARG A 24 -1.09 10.46 -15.82
CA ARG A 24 -2.41 10.75 -16.40
C ARG A 24 -3.29 9.51 -16.50
N VAL A 25 -2.72 8.37 -16.90
CA VAL A 25 -3.43 7.09 -17.01
C VAL A 25 -3.82 6.60 -15.62
N ALA A 26 -2.91 6.68 -14.65
CA ALA A 26 -3.21 6.30 -13.27
C ALA A 26 -4.34 7.15 -12.65
N ALA A 27 -4.35 8.45 -12.94
CA ALA A 27 -5.41 9.36 -12.52
C ALA A 27 -6.77 8.94 -13.10
N GLU A 28 -6.82 8.65 -14.40
CA GLU A 28 -8.04 8.16 -15.08
C GLU A 28 -8.53 6.82 -14.51
N LEU A 29 -7.66 5.82 -14.43
CA LEU A 29 -7.99 4.48 -13.91
C LEU A 29 -8.50 4.51 -12.46
N SER A 30 -7.96 5.43 -11.65
CA SER A 30 -8.37 5.60 -10.26
C SER A 30 -9.48 6.63 -10.08
N ARG A 31 -10.06 7.16 -11.17
CA ARG A 31 -11.09 8.22 -11.14
C ARG A 31 -10.68 9.41 -10.27
N THR A 32 -9.39 9.74 -10.25
CA THR A 32 -8.79 10.81 -9.47
C THR A 32 -8.28 11.91 -10.40
N SER A 33 -8.27 13.16 -9.96
CA SER A 33 -7.63 14.22 -10.74
C SER A 33 -6.11 14.13 -10.64
N VAL A 34 -5.39 14.58 -11.68
CA VAL A 34 -3.92 14.65 -11.64
C VAL A 34 -3.43 15.51 -10.46
N TYR A 35 -4.19 16.56 -10.11
CA TYR A 35 -3.89 17.41 -8.96
C TYR A 35 -3.98 16.62 -7.65
N ALA A 36 -5.10 15.93 -7.39
CA ALA A 36 -5.27 15.14 -6.18
C ALA A 36 -4.24 14.01 -6.08
N LEU A 37 -3.94 13.33 -7.20
CA LEU A 37 -2.94 12.28 -7.23
C LEU A 37 -1.54 12.82 -6.88
N ARG A 38 -1.19 14.04 -7.32
CA ARG A 38 0.06 14.70 -6.88
C ARG A 38 0.04 14.98 -5.37
N GLN A 39 -1.08 15.49 -4.84
CA GLN A 39 -1.20 15.69 -3.40
C GLN A 39 -1.02 14.38 -2.61
N TYR A 40 -1.54 13.26 -3.12
CA TYR A 40 -1.35 11.95 -2.47
C TYR A 40 0.12 11.53 -2.46
N VAL A 41 0.88 11.85 -3.51
CA VAL A 41 2.33 11.61 -3.56
C VAL A 41 3.07 12.52 -2.60
N ASP A 42 2.73 13.81 -2.57
CA ASP A 42 3.40 14.81 -1.73
C ASP A 42 3.18 14.53 -0.23
N LEU A 43 1.98 14.08 0.14
CA LEU A 43 1.68 13.60 1.50
C LEU A 43 2.23 12.19 1.79
N GLY A 44 2.87 11.55 0.80
CA GLY A 44 3.40 10.19 0.86
C GLY A 44 2.34 9.13 1.17
N LEU A 45 1.08 9.41 0.83
CA LEU A 45 0.01 8.43 0.82
C LEU A 45 0.23 7.40 -0.29
N VAL A 46 0.88 7.78 -1.39
CA VAL A 46 1.25 6.91 -2.51
C VAL A 46 2.72 7.14 -2.89
N ILE A 47 3.47 6.06 -3.08
CA ILE A 47 4.88 6.08 -3.50
C ILE A 47 4.96 5.59 -4.96
N PRO A 48 4.98 6.47 -5.96
CA PRO A 48 5.14 6.08 -7.36
C PRO A 48 6.58 5.63 -7.66
N TYR A 49 6.75 4.88 -8.74
CA TYR A 49 8.08 4.61 -9.28
C TYR A 49 8.53 5.81 -10.10
N ARG A 50 9.78 6.25 -9.90
CA ARG A 50 10.42 7.28 -10.74
C ARG A 50 11.28 6.60 -11.80
N THR A 51 11.03 6.91 -13.06
CA THR A 51 11.90 6.49 -14.18
C THR A 51 13.25 7.23 -14.11
N PRO A 52 14.28 6.75 -14.83
CA PRO A 52 15.53 7.49 -15.01
C PRO A 52 15.33 8.89 -15.60
N THR A 53 14.26 9.08 -16.39
CA THR A 53 13.84 10.38 -16.95
C THR A 53 12.96 11.20 -16.00
N ASN A 54 12.92 10.83 -14.72
CA ASN A 54 12.18 11.51 -13.64
C ASN A 54 10.66 11.63 -13.86
N ARG A 55 10.06 10.64 -14.55
CA ARG A 55 8.60 10.54 -14.73
C ARG A 55 8.01 9.56 -13.72
N TYR A 56 6.79 9.82 -13.25
CA TYR A 56 6.06 8.88 -12.40
C TYR A 56 5.40 7.79 -13.22
N LEU A 57 5.64 6.55 -12.81
CA LEU A 57 4.89 5.38 -13.22
C LEU A 57 4.21 4.74 -12.00
N TYR A 58 3.02 4.23 -12.24
CA TYR A 58 2.15 3.58 -11.28
C TYR A 58 1.88 2.15 -11.75
N SER A 59 1.77 1.26 -10.80
CA SER A 59 1.37 -0.14 -11.00
C SER A 59 -0.14 -0.30 -10.85
N GLN A 60 -0.67 -1.48 -11.19
CA GLN A 60 -2.07 -1.78 -10.92
C GLN A 60 -2.36 -1.75 -9.41
N THR A 61 -1.42 -2.25 -8.61
CA THR A 61 -1.42 -2.14 -7.15
C THR A 61 -1.52 -0.69 -6.66
N ASP A 62 -0.76 0.23 -7.26
CA ASP A 62 -0.84 1.66 -6.91
C ASP A 62 -2.23 2.23 -7.22
N VAL A 63 -2.83 1.83 -8.34
CA VAL A 63 -4.21 2.22 -8.71
C VAL A 63 -5.23 1.74 -7.67
N GLN A 64 -5.13 0.50 -7.21
CA GLN A 64 -6.03 -0.03 -6.16
C GLN A 64 -5.89 0.75 -4.85
N ARG A 65 -4.66 1.07 -4.47
CA ARG A 65 -4.41 1.93 -3.30
C ARG A 65 -5.06 3.30 -3.44
N ILE A 66 -4.97 3.94 -4.61
CA ILE A 66 -5.59 5.26 -4.86
C ILE A 66 -7.11 5.16 -4.79
N LEU A 67 -7.71 4.13 -5.40
CA LEU A 67 -9.15 3.86 -5.29
C LEU A 67 -9.57 3.68 -3.82
N CYS A 68 -8.74 3.03 -3.01
CA CYS A 68 -9.05 2.87 -1.61
C CYS A 68 -8.96 4.17 -0.79
N ILE A 69 -7.94 4.99 -1.06
CA ILE A 69 -7.83 6.33 -0.48
C ILE A 69 -9.09 7.12 -0.81
N ARG A 70 -9.52 7.13 -2.09
CA ARG A 70 -10.77 7.78 -2.50
C ARG A 70 -11.97 7.29 -1.71
N LYS A 71 -12.14 5.98 -1.57
CA LYS A 71 -13.25 5.40 -0.80
C LYS A 71 -13.29 5.93 0.63
N HIS A 72 -12.15 6.01 1.31
CA HIS A 72 -12.07 6.57 2.66
C HIS A 72 -12.43 8.06 2.72
N LEU A 73 -12.07 8.83 1.68
CA LEU A 73 -12.38 10.25 1.62
C LEU A 73 -13.87 10.50 1.29
N ASP A 74 -14.39 9.78 0.31
CA ASP A 74 -15.72 10.01 -0.25
C ASP A 74 -16.83 9.34 0.60
N GLU A 75 -16.61 8.12 1.09
CA GLU A 75 -17.64 7.32 1.77
C GLU A 75 -17.50 7.35 3.31
N PHE A 76 -16.27 7.33 3.83
CA PHE A 76 -16.03 7.30 5.29
C PHE A 76 -15.84 8.69 5.90
N GLY A 77 -15.88 9.74 5.08
CA GLY A 77 -15.81 11.13 5.52
C GLY A 77 -14.44 11.55 6.06
N LEU A 78 -13.38 10.79 5.77
CA LEU A 78 -12.02 11.24 6.10
C LEU A 78 -11.61 12.39 5.18
N ASN A 79 -10.75 13.26 5.70
CA ASN A 79 -9.97 14.17 4.86
C ASN A 79 -8.54 13.63 4.71
N LEU A 80 -7.69 14.32 3.93
CA LEU A 80 -6.32 13.89 3.70
C LEU A 80 -5.48 13.80 4.98
N ALA A 81 -5.69 14.71 5.93
CA ALA A 81 -5.01 14.66 7.23
C ALA A 81 -5.44 13.42 8.03
N GLY A 82 -6.73 13.10 8.04
CA GLY A 82 -7.27 11.87 8.63
C GLY A 82 -6.70 10.62 7.98
N MET A 83 -6.56 10.61 6.65
CA MET A 83 -5.95 9.50 5.92
C MET A 83 -4.46 9.31 6.28
N SER A 84 -3.70 10.42 6.37
CA SER A 84 -2.30 10.38 6.79
C SER A 84 -2.15 9.85 8.21
N THR A 85 -2.99 10.32 9.14
CA THR A 85 -3.01 9.82 10.52
C THR A 85 -3.36 8.33 10.56
N LEU A 86 -4.38 7.90 9.82
CA LEU A 86 -4.75 6.49 9.73
C LEU A 86 -3.57 5.60 9.29
N PHE A 87 -2.84 6.02 8.25
CA PHE A 87 -1.64 5.30 7.80
C PHE A 87 -0.51 5.33 8.83
N ALA A 88 -0.33 6.42 9.56
CA ALA A 88 0.68 6.50 10.61
C ALA A 88 0.42 5.52 11.76
N GLN A 89 -0.84 5.14 12.01
CA GLN A 89 -1.21 4.18 13.04
C GLN A 89 -1.05 2.70 12.60
N VAL A 90 -0.59 2.41 11.38
CA VAL A 90 -0.42 1.03 10.91
C VAL A 90 0.70 0.34 11.71
N PRO A 91 0.40 -0.71 12.48
CA PRO A 91 1.37 -1.36 13.36
C PRO A 91 2.27 -2.28 12.55
N CYS A 92 3.34 -1.73 11.96
CA CYS A 92 4.19 -2.47 11.03
C CYS A 92 4.77 -3.75 11.63
N TRP A 93 5.02 -3.77 12.94
CA TRP A 93 5.54 -4.92 13.70
C TRP A 93 4.56 -6.09 13.80
N LEU A 94 3.25 -5.89 13.61
CA LEU A 94 2.29 -7.00 13.55
C LEU A 94 2.25 -7.64 12.16
N ILE A 95 2.53 -6.87 11.11
CA ILE A 95 2.40 -7.29 9.71
C ILE A 95 3.73 -7.87 9.20
N LYS A 96 4.83 -7.22 9.54
CA LYS A 96 6.20 -7.66 9.25
C LYS A 96 6.97 -7.64 10.58
N PRO A 97 6.91 -8.73 11.36
CA PRO A 97 7.58 -8.81 12.66
C PRO A 97 9.08 -8.50 12.57
N CYS A 98 9.57 -7.77 13.57
CA CYS A 98 10.98 -7.46 13.76
C CYS A 98 11.33 -7.64 15.24
N SER A 99 12.62 -7.75 15.56
CA SER A 99 13.06 -7.93 16.94
C SER A 99 12.72 -6.70 17.78
N GLU A 100 12.59 -6.87 19.10
CA GLU A 100 12.40 -5.73 20.01
C GLU A 100 13.56 -4.74 19.93
N ALA A 101 14.79 -5.25 19.76
CA ALA A 101 15.98 -4.43 19.53
C ALA A 101 15.83 -3.57 18.27
N ASP A 102 15.34 -4.13 17.16
CA ASP A 102 15.10 -3.39 15.91
C ASP A 102 13.98 -2.37 16.08
N ALA A 103 12.88 -2.75 16.75
CA ALA A 103 11.72 -1.90 16.96
C ALA A 103 12.06 -0.66 17.80
N SER A 104 12.83 -0.85 18.87
CA SER A 104 13.26 0.25 19.76
C SER A 104 14.12 1.32 19.06
N GLN A 105 14.78 0.96 17.96
CA GLN A 105 15.62 1.85 17.14
C GLN A 105 14.87 2.42 15.92
N CYS A 106 13.60 2.08 15.75
CA CYS A 106 12.82 2.43 14.58
C CYS A 106 11.82 3.55 14.93
N ASP A 107 11.92 4.69 14.25
CA ASP A 107 10.98 5.80 14.42
C ASP A 107 9.54 5.37 14.13
N ALA A 108 9.33 4.37 13.26
CA ALA A 108 8.00 3.86 12.94
C ALA A 108 7.29 3.19 14.13
N TYR A 109 8.04 2.74 15.14
CA TYR A 109 7.48 2.11 16.34
C TYR A 109 6.95 3.15 17.33
N THR A 110 7.54 4.34 17.36
CA THR A 110 7.22 5.40 18.35
C THR A 110 6.50 6.61 17.75
N SER A 111 6.64 6.83 16.44
CA SER A 111 6.01 7.93 15.70
C SER A 111 4.49 7.76 15.62
N LEU A 112 3.75 8.81 15.96
CA LEU A 112 2.30 8.86 15.81
C LEU A 112 1.83 9.57 14.53
N ASN A 113 2.74 10.21 13.79
CA ASN A 113 2.41 11.13 12.70
C ASN A 113 2.98 10.72 11.32
N LYS A 114 3.82 9.68 11.28
CA LYS A 114 4.40 9.14 10.04
C LYS A 114 4.31 7.62 10.01
N PRO A 115 3.85 7.02 8.88
CA PRO A 115 3.93 5.59 8.67
C PRO A 115 5.37 5.13 8.45
N CYS A 116 5.61 3.83 8.56
CA CYS A 116 6.96 3.25 8.46
C CYS A 116 7.70 3.57 7.14
N TRP A 117 6.98 3.86 6.06
CA TRP A 117 7.59 4.22 4.77
C TRP A 117 7.96 5.70 4.63
N GLN A 118 7.66 6.53 5.63
CA GLN A 118 8.00 7.96 5.66
C GLN A 118 8.98 8.34 6.78
N VAL A 119 9.26 7.44 7.71
CA VAL A 119 10.22 7.72 8.78
C VAL A 119 11.66 7.70 8.27
N THR A 120 12.53 8.45 8.94
CA THR A 120 13.94 8.57 8.56
C THR A 120 14.76 7.42 9.13
N THR A 121 14.57 7.10 10.41
CA THR A 121 15.30 6.01 11.07
C THR A 121 14.46 4.75 11.08
N LYS A 122 14.95 3.70 10.40
CA LYS A 122 14.34 2.37 10.40
C LYS A 122 15.24 1.39 11.12
N GLY A 123 14.63 0.44 11.82
CA GLY A 123 15.35 -0.72 12.35
C GLY A 123 16.04 -1.52 11.23
N PRO A 124 17.12 -2.27 11.54
CA PRO A 124 17.93 -3.00 10.57
C PRO A 124 17.12 -3.87 9.59
N ALA A 125 16.09 -4.58 10.08
CA ALA A 125 15.22 -5.44 9.26
C ALA A 125 14.44 -4.72 8.14
N CYS A 126 14.36 -3.39 8.16
CA CYS A 126 13.55 -2.58 7.24
C CYS A 126 14.33 -1.48 6.52
N GLN A 127 15.63 -1.32 6.81
CA GLN A 127 16.44 -0.18 6.34
C GLN A 127 16.60 -0.15 4.81
N GLN A 128 16.79 -1.32 4.18
CA GLN A 128 16.99 -1.45 2.73
C GLN A 128 15.75 -1.95 1.98
N GLU A 129 14.60 -1.98 2.65
CA GLU A 129 13.36 -2.52 2.09
C GLU A 129 12.77 -1.60 1.01
N ASN A 130 12.33 -2.19 -0.09
CA ASN A 130 11.49 -1.47 -1.05
C ASN A 130 10.05 -1.39 -0.53
N CYS A 131 9.68 -0.23 0.00
CA CYS A 131 8.34 -0.03 0.56
C CYS A 131 7.22 -0.32 -0.45
N ARG A 132 7.40 -0.12 -1.76
CA ARG A 132 6.35 -0.41 -2.76
C ARG A 132 5.93 -1.87 -2.80
N THR A 133 6.84 -2.79 -2.44
CA THR A 133 6.58 -4.23 -2.42
C THR A 133 6.38 -4.77 -1.00
N CYS A 134 6.59 -3.95 0.03
CA CYS A 134 6.51 -4.35 1.43
C CYS A 134 5.05 -4.60 1.87
N PRO A 135 4.75 -5.73 2.55
CA PRO A 135 3.40 -6.05 3.03
C PRO A 135 2.76 -4.95 3.89
N VAL A 136 3.54 -4.19 4.65
CA VAL A 136 3.04 -3.08 5.48
C VAL A 136 2.45 -1.96 4.63
N TYR A 137 3.18 -1.53 3.59
CA TYR A 137 2.70 -0.52 2.65
C TYR A 137 1.55 -1.05 1.81
N ARG A 138 1.59 -2.35 1.46
CA ARG A 138 0.56 -3.02 0.66
C ARG A 138 -0.73 -3.31 1.42
N LEU A 139 -0.75 -3.17 2.75
CA LEU A 139 -1.94 -3.46 3.56
C LEU A 139 -3.24 -2.82 3.04
N PRO A 140 -3.25 -1.52 2.64
CA PRO A 140 -4.46 -0.88 2.13
C PRO A 140 -4.96 -1.41 0.78
N GLU A 141 -4.24 -2.31 0.09
CA GLU A 141 -4.70 -2.95 -1.17
C GLU A 141 -6.00 -3.73 -0.99
N GLN A 142 -6.27 -4.23 0.20
CA GLN A 142 -7.50 -4.97 0.50
C GLN A 142 -8.70 -4.05 0.71
N CYS A 143 -8.46 -2.73 0.76
CA CYS A 143 -9.42 -1.68 1.05
C CYS A 143 -10.44 -1.98 2.16
N GLN A 144 -9.93 -2.52 3.26
CA GLN A 144 -10.72 -2.79 4.45
C GLN A 144 -10.83 -1.55 5.33
N ASP A 145 -11.96 -1.42 6.03
CA ASP A 145 -12.06 -0.47 7.14
C ASP A 145 -11.23 -0.95 8.34
N LEU A 146 -11.09 -0.08 9.35
CA LEU A 146 -10.38 -0.43 10.59
C LEU A 146 -10.93 -1.73 11.22
N LYS A 147 -12.25 -1.93 11.22
CA LYS A 147 -12.86 -3.13 11.81
C LYS A 147 -12.46 -4.40 11.05
N GLY A 148 -12.34 -4.34 9.73
CA GLY A 148 -11.84 -5.41 8.87
C GLY A 148 -10.41 -5.76 9.22
N LEU A 149 -9.54 -4.76 9.31
CA LEU A 149 -8.15 -4.96 9.71
C LEU A 149 -8.04 -5.61 11.09
N PHE A 150 -8.81 -5.15 12.08
CA PHE A 150 -8.81 -5.76 13.40
C PHE A 150 -9.27 -7.21 13.37
N ARG A 151 -10.32 -7.55 12.60
CA ARG A 151 -10.74 -8.96 12.44
C ARG A 151 -9.66 -9.83 11.80
N THR A 152 -8.86 -9.28 10.89
CA THR A 152 -7.79 -10.02 10.21
C THR A 152 -6.59 -10.27 11.11
N PHE A 153 -6.16 -9.27 11.89
CA PHE A 153 -4.94 -9.39 12.72
C PHE A 153 -5.21 -9.82 14.16
N PHE A 154 -6.43 -9.64 14.65
CA PHE A 154 -6.86 -9.99 16.00
C PHE A 154 -8.15 -10.81 15.92
N PRO A 155 -8.09 -12.03 15.36
CA PRO A 155 -9.26 -12.90 15.31
C PRO A 155 -9.76 -13.15 16.74
N HIS A 156 -11.05 -12.93 16.98
CA HIS A 156 -11.68 -13.31 18.23
C HIS A 156 -11.79 -14.83 18.29
N ASN A 157 -10.75 -15.52 18.77
CA ASN A 157 -10.90 -16.90 19.23
C ASN A 157 -11.13 -16.87 20.73
N GLN A 158 -12.38 -17.14 21.10
CA GLN A 158 -12.72 -17.75 22.38
C GLN A 158 -12.15 -19.18 22.38
N GLU A 159 -10.89 -19.33 22.75
CA GLU A 159 -10.40 -20.57 23.34
C GLU A 159 -10.34 -20.34 24.85
N THR A 160 -11.50 -20.46 25.50
CA THR A 160 -11.51 -21.02 26.84
C THR A 160 -11.19 -22.50 26.68
N GLU A 161 -9.93 -22.86 26.80
CA GLU A 161 -9.56 -24.23 27.14
C GLU A 161 -9.38 -24.37 28.66
N PRO A 162 -9.63 -25.58 29.21
CA PRO A 162 -10.43 -25.82 30.41
C PRO A 162 -9.77 -25.51 31.76
#